data_AF-A0A661R2L1-F1
#
_entry.id   AF-A0A661R2L1-F1
#
_cell.length_a   1.000
_cell.length_b   1.000
_cell.length_c   1.000
_cell.angle_alpha   90.00
_cell.angle_beta   90.00
_cell.angle_gamma   90.00
#
_symmetry.space_group_name_H-M   'P 1'
#
loop_
_entity.id
_entity.type
_entity.pdbx_description
1 polymer ?
#
loop_
_entity_poly.entity_id
_entity_poly.type
_entity_poly.pdbx_seq_one_letter_code
_entity_poly.pdbx_strand_id
1 'polypeptide(L)'
;MPAEYALSNVWVGLGVVGILFMIFYYVGYTSSKKTVSDEDFYAAGFSIGPVTNGLGMAATWASLATFLGVIALIMKLQVPFVYLWIQWAISIPLLTLLYGTSLRRMKAFTPATFIRQRYGKPSTVVIVCWMILIMI
;
A
#
# COMPACT_ATOMS: atom_id res chain seq x y z
N MET A 1 13.59 -27.64 12.04
CA MET A 1 14.01 -26.40 12.73
C MET A 1 13.82 -26.65 14.22
N PRO A 2 14.80 -26.37 15.10
CA PRO A 2 14.63 -26.62 16.53
C PRO A 2 13.51 -25.73 17.08
N ALA A 3 12.73 -26.26 18.03
CA ALA A 3 11.57 -25.61 18.67
C ALA A 3 11.92 -24.40 19.56
N GLU A 4 13.15 -23.89 19.48
CA GLU A 4 13.71 -22.85 20.35
C GLU A 4 13.01 -21.49 20.20
N TYR A 5 12.41 -21.22 19.03
CA TYR A 5 11.69 -19.99 18.73
C TYR A 5 10.16 -20.12 18.81
N ALA A 6 9.64 -21.29 19.17
CA ALA A 6 8.20 -21.47 19.33
C ALA A 6 7.74 -20.83 20.65
N LEU A 7 6.68 -20.02 20.60
CA LEU A 7 6.07 -19.48 21.81
C LEU A 7 5.61 -20.65 22.70
N SER A 8 6.13 -20.69 23.93
CA SER A 8 5.75 -21.72 24.92
C SER A 8 4.27 -21.63 25.32
N ASN A 9 3.66 -20.45 25.17
CA ASN A 9 2.27 -20.18 25.50
C ASN A 9 1.52 -19.51 24.34
N VAL A 10 0.62 -20.26 23.70
CA VAL A 10 -0.22 -19.81 22.58
C VAL A 10 -1.10 -18.60 22.94
N TRP A 11 -1.51 -18.48 24.21
CA TRP A 11 -2.35 -17.37 24.68
C TRP A 11 -1.68 -16.01 24.53
N VAL A 12 -0.34 -15.96 24.60
CA VAL A 12 0.41 -14.71 24.37
C VAL A 12 0.26 -14.26 22.92
N GLY A 13 0.38 -15.19 21.96
CA GLY A 13 0.19 -14.90 20.54
C GLY A 13 -1.23 -14.43 20.22
N LEU A 14 -2.24 -15.14 20.76
CA LEU A 14 -3.65 -14.74 20.61
C LEU A 14 -3.93 -13.37 21.24
N GLY A 15 -3.35 -13.09 22.40
CA GLY A 15 -3.45 -11.79 23.07
C GLY A 15 -2.89 -10.66 22.20
N VAL A 16 -1.70 -10.83 21.62
CA VAL A 16 -1.09 -9.83 20.73
C VAL A 16 -1.95 -9.60 19.48
N VAL A 17 -2.44 -10.66 18.84
CA VAL A 17 -3.34 -10.56 17.68
C VAL A 17 -4.62 -9.81 18.05
N GLY A 18 -5.24 -10.14 19.19
CA GLY A 18 -6.45 -9.47 19.67
C GLY A 18 -6.22 -7.97 19.93
N ILE A 19 -5.11 -7.61 20.58
CA ILE A 19 -4.75 -6.20 20.84
C ILE A 19 -4.52 -5.45 19.53
N LEU A 20 -3.73 -6.01 18.61
CA LEU A 20 -3.49 -5.38 17.30
C LEU A 20 -4.79 -5.19 16.52
N PHE A 21 -5.63 -6.22 16.46
CA PHE A 21 -6.94 -6.14 15.82
C PHE A 21 -7.79 -5.00 16.40
N MET A 22 -7.87 -4.90 17.73
CA MET A 22 -8.61 -3.83 18.40
C MET A 22 -8.05 -2.44 18.09
N ILE A 23 -6.72 -2.29 18.05
CA ILE A 23 -6.07 -1.03 17.67
C ILE A 23 -6.40 -0.65 16.23
N PHE A 24 -6.20 -1.56 15.27
CA PHE A 24 -6.48 -1.30 13.86
C PHE A 24 -7.96 -1.00 13.63
N TYR A 25 -8.86 -1.76 14.26
CA TYR A 25 -10.30 -1.52 14.18
C TYR A 25 -10.69 -0.17 14.77
N TYR A 26 -10.14 0.19 15.94
CA TYR A 26 -10.40 1.49 16.56
C TYR A 26 -9.94 2.66 15.67
N VAL A 27 -8.74 2.57 15.09
CA VAL A 27 -8.24 3.58 14.14
C VAL A 27 -9.14 3.67 12.90
N GLY A 28 -9.54 2.54 12.32
CA GLY A 28 -10.45 2.51 11.18
C GLY A 28 -11.83 3.11 11.50
N TYR A 29 -12.41 2.74 12.63
CA TYR A 29 -13.73 3.22 13.07
C TYR A 29 -13.73 4.72 13.40
N THR A 30 -12.69 5.23 14.04
CA THR A 30 -12.58 6.67 14.32
C THR A 30 -12.30 7.49 13.06
N SER A 31 -11.56 6.92 12.11
CA SER A 31 -11.28 7.58 10.82
C SER A 31 -12.51 7.59 9.91
N SER A 32 -13.32 6.53 9.89
CA SER A 32 -14.52 6.47 9.05
C SER A 32 -15.55 7.54 9.41
N LYS A 33 -15.64 7.92 10.69
CA LYS A 33 -16.51 9.03 11.15
C LYS A 33 -16.09 10.40 10.61
N LYS A 34 -14.86 10.55 10.12
CA LYS A 34 -14.32 11.81 9.57
C LYS A 34 -14.52 11.93 8.07
N THR A 35 -14.94 10.85 7.39
CA THR A 35 -15.13 10.83 5.94
C THR A 35 -16.51 11.38 5.57
N VAL A 36 -16.56 12.51 4.88
CA VAL A 36 -17.82 13.11 4.38
C VAL A 36 -17.84 13.18 2.85
N SER A 37 -16.67 13.25 2.21
CA SER A 37 -16.52 13.33 0.76
C SER A 37 -15.53 12.30 0.20
N ASP A 38 -15.52 12.14 -1.12
CA ASP A 38 -14.51 11.31 -1.82
C ASP A 38 -13.08 11.81 -1.56
N GLU A 39 -12.89 13.13 -1.44
CA GLU A 39 -11.58 13.72 -1.14
C GLU A 39 -11.12 13.36 0.29
N ASP A 40 -12.06 13.25 1.23
CA ASP A 40 -11.75 12.77 2.59
C ASP A 40 -11.44 11.26 2.58
N PHE A 41 -12.18 10.48 1.79
CA PHE A 41 -11.99 9.02 1.72
C PHE A 41 -10.65 8.65 1.09
N TYR A 42 -10.28 9.29 -0.02
CA TYR A 42 -9.07 8.94 -0.77
C TYR A 42 -7.81 9.70 -0.34
N ALA A 43 -7.95 10.95 0.14
CA ALA A 43 -6.82 11.82 0.43
C ALA A 43 -6.84 12.45 1.83
N ALA A 44 -7.83 12.09 2.67
CA ALA A 44 -8.03 12.69 4.00
C ALA A 44 -8.02 14.23 3.98
N GLY A 45 -8.60 14.82 2.92
CA GLY A 45 -8.64 16.27 2.73
C GLY A 45 -7.25 16.92 2.60
N PHE A 46 -6.21 16.15 2.22
CA PHE A 46 -4.81 16.57 2.20
C PHE A 46 -4.27 17.04 3.57
N SER A 47 -4.88 16.60 4.67
CA SER A 47 -4.48 16.99 6.03
C SER A 47 -3.25 16.25 6.56
N ILE A 48 -2.89 15.10 5.95
CA ILE A 48 -1.77 14.26 6.38
C ILE A 48 -0.45 14.78 5.84
N GLY A 49 0.54 14.95 6.72
CA GLY A 49 1.87 15.43 6.37
C GLY A 49 2.69 14.46 5.49
N PRO A 50 3.75 14.95 4.83
CA PRO A 50 4.53 14.17 3.85
C PRO A 50 5.21 12.94 4.46
N VAL A 51 5.73 13.05 5.70
CA VAL A 51 6.40 11.92 6.38
C VAL A 51 5.41 10.80 6.67
N THR A 52 4.27 11.12 7.28
CA THR A 52 3.22 10.13 7.60
C THR A 52 2.66 9.47 6.34
N ASN A 53 2.43 10.24 5.28
CA ASN A 53 2.02 9.68 3.98
C ASN A 53 3.08 8.75 3.39
N GLY A 54 4.36 9.14 3.44
CA GLY A 54 5.45 8.30 2.96
C GLY A 54 5.58 6.98 3.72
N LEU A 55 5.48 7.02 5.05
CA LEU A 55 5.46 5.82 5.89
C LEU A 55 4.23 4.95 5.62
N GLY A 56 3.06 5.57 5.43
CA GLY A 56 1.84 4.86 5.04
C GLY A 56 2.01 4.13 3.71
N MET A 57 2.59 4.78 2.70
CA MET A 57 2.92 4.16 1.42
C MET A 57 3.94 3.01 1.59
N ALA A 58 4.98 3.18 2.40
CA ALA A 58 5.95 2.11 2.62
C ALA A 58 5.31 0.87 3.28
N ALA A 59 4.39 1.08 4.23
CA ALA A 59 3.71 0.02 4.96
C ALA A 59 2.82 -0.86 4.05
N THR A 60 2.25 -0.34 2.96
CA THR A 60 1.40 -1.14 2.06
C THR A 60 2.18 -2.20 1.28
N TRP A 61 3.48 -2.00 1.07
CA TRP A 61 4.36 -2.98 0.40
C TRP A 61 4.96 -4.01 1.37
N ALA A 62 4.93 -3.71 2.66
CA ALA A 62 5.46 -4.55 3.74
C ALA A 62 4.50 -5.69 4.09
N SER A 63 4.24 -6.57 3.12
CA SER A 63 3.49 -7.80 3.36
C SER A 63 4.42 -8.95 3.80
N LEU A 64 3.85 -9.94 4.49
CA LEU A 64 4.59 -11.16 4.86
C LEU A 64 5.05 -11.93 3.60
N ALA A 65 4.27 -11.92 2.53
CA ALA A 65 4.65 -12.51 1.24
C ALA A 65 5.88 -11.81 0.65
N THR A 66 5.91 -10.47 0.67
CA THR A 66 7.07 -9.69 0.25
C THR A 66 8.30 -10.04 1.10
N PHE A 67 8.16 -10.10 2.42
CA PHE A 67 9.27 -10.39 3.33
C PHE A 67 9.90 -11.75 3.03
N LEU A 68 9.11 -12.83 3.01
CA LEU A 68 9.63 -14.18 2.75
C LEU A 68 10.16 -14.30 1.32
N GLY A 69 9.46 -13.73 0.34
CA GLY A 69 9.85 -13.78 -1.07
C GLY A 69 11.16 -13.06 -1.35
N VAL A 70 11.32 -11.85 -0.84
CA VAL A 70 12.55 -11.05 -0.97
C VAL A 70 13.72 -11.75 -0.30
N ILE A 71 13.55 -12.31 0.90
CA ILE A 71 14.60 -13.09 1.57
C ILE A 71 15.02 -14.29 0.71
N ALA A 72 14.07 -15.07 0.22
CA ALA A 72 14.36 -16.23 -0.62
C ALA A 72 15.11 -15.84 -1.90
N LEU A 73 14.71 -14.72 -2.54
CA LEU A 73 15.37 -14.20 -3.73
C LEU A 73 16.77 -13.66 -3.43
N ILE A 74 16.99 -12.99 -2.30
CA ILE A 74 18.33 -12.58 -1.85
C ILE A 74 19.22 -13.81 -1.64
N MET A 75 18.72 -14.87 -0.99
CA MET A 75 19.51 -16.08 -0.80
C MET A 75 19.90 -16.75 -2.13
N LYS A 76 19.04 -16.66 -3.13
CA LYS A 76 19.23 -17.35 -4.42
C LYS A 76 20.02 -16.53 -5.45
N LEU A 77 19.79 -15.22 -5.49
CA LEU A 77 20.33 -14.30 -6.50
C LEU A 77 21.37 -13.33 -5.94
N GLN A 78 21.51 -13.25 -4.61
CA GLN A 78 22.51 -12.46 -3.90
C GLN A 78 22.53 -10.99 -4.32
N VAL A 79 23.73 -10.43 -4.51
CA VAL A 79 24.00 -9.02 -4.78
C VAL A 79 23.23 -8.47 -6.00
N PRO A 80 23.14 -9.18 -7.15
CA PRO A 80 22.32 -8.74 -8.28
C PRO A 80 20.87 -8.36 -7.92
N PHE A 81 20.21 -9.16 -7.09
CA PHE A 81 18.82 -8.89 -6.71
C PHE A 81 18.71 -7.70 -5.75
N VAL A 82 19.70 -7.50 -4.88
CA VAL A 82 19.74 -6.33 -4.00
C VAL A 82 19.80 -5.03 -4.80
N TYR A 83 20.62 -4.97 -5.86
CA TYR A 83 20.67 -3.80 -6.74
C TYR A 83 19.35 -3.55 -7.46
N LEU A 84 18.72 -4.61 -7.97
CA LEU A 84 17.39 -4.50 -8.59
C LEU A 84 16.35 -3.98 -7.59
N TRP A 85 16.37 -4.48 -6.36
CA TRP A 85 15.44 -4.09 -5.31
C TRP A 85 15.60 -2.62 -4.89
N ILE A 86 16.84 -2.12 -4.81
CA ILE A 86 17.12 -0.70 -4.54
C ILE A 86 16.58 0.19 -5.67
N GLN A 87 16.80 -0.19 -6.93
CA GLN A 87 16.28 0.57 -8.08
C GLN A 87 14.75 0.61 -8.07
N TRP A 88 14.12 -0.53 -7.79
CA TRP A 88 12.68 -0.63 -7.64
C TRP A 88 12.16 0.30 -6.53
N ALA A 89 12.78 0.29 -5.34
CA ALA A 89 12.40 1.15 -4.23
C ALA A 89 12.53 2.66 -4.56
N ILE A 90 13.58 3.07 -5.29
CA ILE A 90 13.80 4.46 -5.70
C ILE A 90 12.81 4.92 -6.79
N SER A 91 12.35 4.01 -7.64
CA SER A 91 11.42 4.35 -8.73
C SER A 91 10.08 4.88 -8.23
N ILE A 92 9.61 4.42 -7.07
CA ILE A 92 8.28 4.77 -6.54
C ILE A 92 8.20 6.26 -6.15
N PRO A 93 9.12 6.83 -5.33
CA PRO A 93 9.19 8.26 -5.09
C PRO A 93 9.31 9.07 -6.38
N LEU A 94 10.12 8.61 -7.34
CA LEU A 94 10.31 9.31 -8.61
C LEU A 94 8.99 9.43 -9.40
N LEU A 95 8.25 8.33 -9.55
CA LEU A 95 6.93 8.35 -10.18
C LEU A 95 5.95 9.26 -9.42
N THR A 96 6.00 9.24 -8.09
CA THR A 96 5.16 10.10 -7.24
C THR A 96 5.47 11.58 -7.47
N LEU A 97 6.73 11.97 -7.62
CA LEU A 97 7.13 13.34 -7.92
C LEU A 97 6.67 13.78 -9.32
N LEU A 98 6.78 12.89 -10.32
CA LEU A 98 6.41 13.19 -11.71
C LEU A 98 4.90 13.34 -11.91
N TYR A 99 4.09 12.45 -11.32
CA TYR A 99 2.65 12.42 -11.54
C TYR A 99 1.84 13.10 -10.42
N GLY A 100 2.41 13.25 -9.22
CA GLY A 100 1.67 13.68 -8.03
C GLY A 100 1.01 15.05 -8.18
N THR A 101 1.71 16.04 -8.75
CA THR A 101 1.17 17.39 -8.96
C THR A 101 0.02 17.40 -9.96
N SER A 102 0.14 16.65 -11.06
CA SER A 102 -0.88 16.54 -12.10
C SER A 102 -2.15 15.87 -11.56
N LEU A 103 -1.99 14.74 -10.88
CA LEU A 103 -3.11 13.99 -10.28
C LEU A 103 -3.83 14.81 -9.21
N ARG A 104 -3.08 15.52 -8.35
CA ARG A 104 -3.65 16.41 -7.32
C ARG A 104 -4.49 17.53 -7.93
N ARG A 105 -4.03 18.16 -9.02
CA ARG A 105 -4.77 19.22 -9.71
C ARG A 105 -6.05 18.69 -10.38
N MET A 106 -6.01 17.47 -10.91
CA MET A 106 -7.17 16.83 -11.55
C MET A 106 -8.22 16.31 -10.57
N LYS A 107 -7.90 16.24 -9.27
CA LYS A 107 -8.70 15.54 -8.24
C LYS A 107 -9.07 14.12 -8.70
N ALA A 108 -8.13 13.45 -9.37
CA ALA A 108 -8.29 12.07 -9.83
C ALA A 108 -7.64 11.14 -8.80
N PHE A 109 -8.48 10.47 -8.01
CA PHE A 109 -8.04 9.65 -6.87
C PHE A 109 -7.78 8.18 -7.22
N THR A 110 -8.28 7.72 -8.37
CA THR A 110 -8.06 6.35 -8.87
C THR A 110 -7.58 6.37 -10.32
N PRO A 111 -6.82 5.33 -10.77
CA PRO A 111 -6.43 5.23 -12.18
C PRO A 111 -7.63 5.30 -13.13
N ALA A 112 -8.76 4.67 -12.78
CA ALA A 112 -9.98 4.71 -13.57
C ALA A 112 -10.55 6.13 -13.69
N THR A 113 -10.59 6.91 -12.59
CA THR A 113 -11.04 8.31 -12.63
C THR A 113 -10.12 9.19 -13.49
N PHE A 114 -8.80 8.97 -13.42
CA PHE A 114 -7.83 9.66 -14.27
C PHE A 114 -8.06 9.37 -15.75
N ILE A 115 -8.17 8.09 -16.12
CA ILE A 115 -8.41 7.69 -17.51
C ILE A 115 -9.76 8.21 -18.01
N ARG A 116 -10.80 8.18 -17.19
CA ARG A 116 -12.11 8.73 -17.55
C ARG A 116 -12.05 10.21 -17.88
N GLN A 117 -11.36 11.00 -17.06
CA GLN A 117 -11.21 12.44 -17.30
C GLN A 117 -10.33 12.74 -18.52
N ARG A 118 -9.30 11.93 -18.79
CA ARG A 118 -8.32 12.21 -19.86
C ARG A 118 -8.70 11.62 -21.23
N TYR A 119 -9.31 10.44 -21.26
CA TYR A 119 -9.55 9.62 -22.45
C TYR A 119 -11.01 9.18 -22.64
N GLY A 120 -11.89 9.40 -21.64
CA GLY A 120 -13.31 9.12 -21.75
C GLY A 120 -13.72 7.68 -21.38
N LYS A 121 -15.02 7.39 -21.55
CA LYS A 121 -15.67 6.17 -21.06
C LYS A 121 -15.12 4.86 -21.67
N PRO A 122 -14.89 4.75 -23.00
CA PRO A 122 -14.43 3.49 -23.61
C PRO A 122 -13.11 3.01 -23.00
N SER A 123 -12.12 3.90 -22.88
CA SER A 123 -10.83 3.61 -22.27
C SER A 123 -10.93 3.30 -20.77
N THR A 124 -11.94 3.87 -20.08
CA THR A 124 -12.19 3.58 -18.66
C THR A 124 -12.62 2.13 -18.45
N VAL A 125 -13.48 1.59 -19.31
CA VAL A 125 -13.91 0.19 -19.20
C VAL A 125 -12.72 -0.75 -19.38
N VAL A 126 -11.89 -0.48 -20.39
CA VAL A 126 -10.68 -1.28 -20.66
C VAL A 126 -9.73 -1.27 -19.45
N ILE A 127 -9.44 -0.10 -18.87
CA ILE A 127 -8.53 -0.03 -17.72
C ILE A 127 -9.13 -0.69 -16.48
N VAL A 128 -10.44 -0.59 -16.26
CA VAL A 128 -11.11 -1.26 -15.13
C VAL A 128 -11.04 -2.79 -15.29
N CYS A 129 -11.35 -3.31 -16.47
CA CYS A 129 -11.21 -4.75 -16.75
C CYS A 129 -9.76 -5.22 -16.58
N TRP A 130 -8.79 -4.43 -17.07
CA TRP A 130 -7.38 -4.70 -16.88
C TRP A 130 -7.01 -4.73 -15.38
N MET A 131 -7.41 -3.72 -14.61
CA MET A 131 -7.13 -3.67 -13.17
C MET A 131 -7.72 -4.86 -12.41
N ILE A 132 -8.95 -5.28 -12.73
CA ILE A 132 -9.56 -6.46 -12.13
C ILE A 132 -8.73 -7.72 -12.44
N LEU A 133 -8.24 -7.87 -13.67
CA LEU A 133 -7.47 -9.03 -14.10
C LEU A 133 -6.10 -9.13 -13.40
N ILE A 134 -5.42 -8.01 -13.13
CA ILE A 134 -4.07 -8.03 -12.50
C ILE A 134 -4.17 -8.13 -10.96
N MET A 135 -5.28 -7.65 -10.38
CA MET A 135 -5.49 -7.64 -8.92
C MET A 135 -6.09 -8.95 -8.38
N ILE A 136 -6.46 -9.88 -9.26
CA ILE A 136 -6.83 -11.28 -8.94
C ILE A 136 -5.60 -12.16 -9.20
#